data_AF-A0A1Z3CM47-F1
#
_entry.id   AF-A0A1Z3CM47-F1
#
_cell.length_a   1.000
_cell.length_b   1.000
_cell.length_c   1.000
_cell.angle_alpha   90.00
_cell.angle_beta   90.00
_cell.angle_gamma   90.00
#
_symmetry.space_group_name_H-M   'P 1'
#
loop_
_entity.id
_entity.type
_entity.pdbx_description
1 polymer ?
#
loop_
_entity_poly.entity_id
_entity_poly.type
_entity_poly.pdbx_seq_one_letter_code
_entity_poly.pdbx_strand_id
1 'polypeptide(L)'
;MKFFYDGINILIIQIKKISKNTKEKDILSLLCLLCFSIFLLITIFPLSKNFFKTILFPIISNFSNSIDILINHKVVHFSPINLDTFFYFSLYQIKKVITILTITLVIAIILVLIKKFIIKKLSIIHSIEFYFIVFIIVISVFYFYHTLFSIPLVILLVYFIPLGSGKYFLMLQNIRYFSDIVITQFELYPLNISKFKILYKAILIFICCLFSSIGLRNMFNLSSILSFVIVFSFFMVLLLKNKNENKVYYILKKLILFIMFFLIIIWANIKIEINTIKFLSLISTFYFSIDRIFSISKEVMQLIKSKSVLYYYEHENIPKKILLEEIIEIKYINKEIDEVELVKQIILFQRLNLNDELLKLINIYKKSKYTKYLQLVESIEYFIFTKLDESGNKKSLKKKLKKIINLKNQKINPVKIFLEYAYILFELNEYFESIKYYEEYFEYLSKEELLRLYEIYKKVNKLDKAKEIKEHFIL
;
A
#
# COMPACT_ATOMS: atom_id res chain seq x y z
N MET A 1 -5.22 6.46 2.11
CA MET A 1 -5.14 5.17 1.40
C MET A 1 -4.99 5.33 -0.11
N LYS A 2 -5.84 6.10 -0.80
CA LYS A 2 -5.70 6.33 -2.26
C LYS A 2 -4.32 6.84 -2.70
N PHE A 3 -3.78 7.86 -2.02
CA PHE A 3 -2.40 8.34 -2.26
C PHE A 3 -1.32 7.24 -2.11
N PHE A 4 -1.44 6.37 -1.10
CA PHE A 4 -0.52 5.25 -0.91
C PHE A 4 -0.66 4.20 -2.02
N TYR A 5 -1.90 3.90 -2.44
CA TYR A 5 -2.18 2.99 -3.54
C TYR A 5 -1.54 3.51 -4.85
N ASP A 6 -1.77 4.78 -5.19
CA ASP A 6 -1.23 5.40 -6.41
C ASP A 6 0.30 5.43 -6.40
N GLY A 7 0.92 5.77 -5.26
CA GLY A 7 2.36 5.77 -5.10
C GLY A 7 2.99 4.38 -5.27
N ILE A 8 2.42 3.35 -4.65
CA ILE A 8 2.89 1.96 -4.80
C ILE A 8 2.68 1.46 -6.22
N ASN A 9 1.58 1.84 -6.87
CA ASN A 9 1.30 1.45 -8.24
C ASN A 9 2.37 1.98 -9.21
N ILE A 10 2.73 3.26 -9.09
CA ILE A 10 3.80 3.88 -9.88
C ILE A 10 5.13 3.14 -9.66
N LEU A 11 5.46 2.80 -8.41
CA LEU A 11 6.69 2.08 -8.08
C LEU A 11 6.71 0.68 -8.71
N ILE A 12 5.61 -0.07 -8.65
CA ILE A 12 5.51 -1.40 -9.26
C ILE A 12 5.71 -1.32 -10.78
N ILE A 13 5.10 -0.35 -11.44
CA ILE A 13 5.24 -0.14 -12.90
C ILE A 13 6.70 0.18 -13.25
N GLN A 14 7.34 1.09 -12.51
CA GLN A 14 8.74 1.46 -12.71
C GLN A 14 9.68 0.26 -12.51
N ILE A 15 9.49 -0.52 -11.44
CA ILE A 15 10.31 -1.71 -11.19
C ILE A 15 10.18 -2.69 -12.35
N LYS A 16 8.95 -2.98 -12.82
CA LYS A 16 8.71 -3.88 -13.95
C LYS A 16 9.40 -3.39 -15.24
N LYS A 17 9.43 -2.09 -15.49
CA LYS A 17 10.05 -1.48 -16.68
C LYS A 17 11.58 -1.55 -16.66
N ILE A 18 12.19 -1.29 -15.51
CA ILE A 18 13.65 -1.22 -15.36
C ILE A 18 14.25 -2.63 -15.27
N SER A 19 13.53 -3.57 -14.62
CA SER A 19 14.01 -4.93 -14.40
C SER A 19 13.87 -5.81 -15.66
N LYS A 20 14.92 -6.55 -15.99
CA LYS A 20 14.94 -7.61 -17.00
C LYS A 20 14.64 -8.98 -16.41
N ASN A 21 14.98 -9.21 -15.14
CA ASN A 21 14.83 -10.50 -14.47
C ASN A 21 14.24 -10.37 -13.05
N THR A 22 13.90 -11.50 -12.42
CA THR A 22 13.33 -11.55 -11.07
C THR A 22 14.30 -11.05 -10.00
N LYS A 23 15.62 -11.24 -10.19
CA LYS A 23 16.66 -10.75 -9.26
C LYS A 23 16.67 -9.22 -9.19
N GLU A 24 16.63 -8.55 -10.33
CA GLU A 24 16.59 -7.10 -10.42
C GLU A 24 15.29 -6.53 -9.85
N LYS A 25 14.15 -7.20 -10.11
CA LYS A 25 12.87 -6.85 -9.44
C LYS A 25 13.02 -6.87 -7.94
N ASP A 26 13.62 -7.93 -7.39
CA ASP A 26 13.80 -8.07 -5.94
C ASP A 26 14.75 -7.02 -5.36
N ILE A 27 15.87 -6.72 -6.03
CA ILE A 27 16.83 -5.69 -5.58
C ILE A 27 16.15 -4.32 -5.48
N LEU A 28 15.46 -3.90 -6.55
CA LEU A 28 14.78 -2.61 -6.58
C LEU A 28 13.63 -2.56 -5.57
N SER A 29 12.91 -3.67 -5.40
CA SER A 29 11.83 -3.78 -4.41
C SER A 29 12.33 -3.68 -2.99
N LEU A 30 13.43 -4.36 -2.68
CA LEU A 30 14.09 -4.32 -1.37
C LEU A 30 14.56 -2.89 -1.06
N LEU A 31 15.25 -2.24 -1.99
CA LEU A 31 15.69 -0.85 -1.84
C LEU A 31 14.51 0.09 -1.58
N CYS A 32 13.42 -0.06 -2.35
CA CYS A 32 12.21 0.73 -2.16
C CYS A 32 11.57 0.52 -0.77
N LEU A 33 11.44 -0.74 -0.33
CA LEU A 33 10.92 -1.08 1.01
C LEU A 33 11.80 -0.50 2.12
N LEU A 34 13.12 -0.52 1.94
CA LEU A 34 14.07 0.05 2.89
C LEU A 34 13.95 1.57 2.97
N CYS A 35 13.96 2.26 1.82
CA CYS A 35 13.75 3.70 1.77
C CYS A 35 12.43 4.09 2.44
N PHE A 36 11.35 3.34 2.20
CA PHE A 36 10.06 3.59 2.85
C PHE A 36 10.13 3.36 4.37
N SER A 37 10.77 2.28 4.83
CA SER A 37 10.92 1.99 6.26
C SER A 37 11.73 3.05 6.99
N ILE A 38 12.81 3.53 6.38
CA ILE A 38 13.67 4.59 6.92
C ILE A 38 12.93 5.91 6.94
N PHE A 39 12.21 6.24 5.87
CA PHE A 39 11.36 7.43 5.84
C PHE A 39 10.31 7.40 6.96
N LEU A 40 9.62 6.27 7.17
CA LEU A 40 8.66 6.12 8.27
C LEU A 40 9.34 6.30 9.63
N LEU A 41 10.51 5.72 9.85
CA LEU A 41 11.26 5.89 11.09
C LEU A 41 11.68 7.35 11.31
N ILE A 42 12.22 8.03 10.29
CA ILE A 42 12.72 9.40 10.42
C ILE A 42 11.58 10.42 10.60
N THR A 43 10.42 10.17 10.00
CA THR A 43 9.29 11.11 10.09
C THR A 43 8.40 10.80 11.29
N ILE A 44 7.87 9.59 11.40
CA ILE A 44 6.84 9.23 12.37
C ILE A 44 7.43 9.08 13.77
N PHE A 45 8.65 8.54 13.90
CA PHE A 45 9.22 8.29 15.23
C PHE A 45 9.54 9.58 16.00
N PRO A 46 10.22 10.59 15.45
CA PRO A 46 10.43 11.86 16.15
C PRO A 46 9.13 12.61 16.43
N LEU A 47 8.17 12.58 15.50
CA LEU A 47 6.84 13.18 15.68
C LEU A 47 6.11 12.53 16.86
N SER A 48 6.07 11.21 16.90
CA SER A 48 5.43 10.46 17.99
C SER A 48 6.15 10.67 19.33
N LYS A 49 7.49 10.59 19.37
CA LYS A 49 8.31 10.87 20.56
C LYS A 49 8.00 12.23 21.16
N ASN A 50 7.91 13.25 20.31
CA ASN A 50 7.60 14.61 20.75
C ASN A 50 6.15 14.71 21.22
N PHE A 51 5.18 14.20 20.46
CA PHE A 51 3.77 14.17 20.84
C PHE A 51 3.55 13.55 22.23
N PHE A 52 4.15 12.38 22.49
CA PHE A 52 4.06 11.73 23.79
C PHE A 52 4.68 12.60 24.90
N LYS A 53 5.88 13.16 24.67
CA LYS A 53 6.60 13.96 25.66
C LYS A 53 5.89 15.27 26.03
N THR A 54 5.35 15.99 25.05
CA THR A 54 4.87 17.37 25.25
C THR A 54 3.37 17.49 25.42
N ILE A 55 2.59 16.52 24.94
CA ILE A 55 1.13 16.56 25.01
C ILE A 55 0.63 15.47 25.95
N LEU A 56 0.90 14.20 25.62
CA LEU A 56 0.21 13.09 26.30
C LEU A 56 0.61 12.96 27.78
N PHE A 57 1.92 12.92 28.09
CA PHE A 57 2.33 12.73 29.49
C PHE A 57 2.00 13.92 30.40
N PRO A 58 2.18 15.19 29.99
CA PRO A 58 1.75 16.31 30.81
C PRO A 58 0.26 16.30 31.11
N ILE A 59 -0.59 15.89 30.16
CA ILE A 59 -2.03 15.72 30.40
C ILE A 59 -2.28 14.66 31.47
N ILE A 60 -1.65 13.49 31.35
CA ILE A 60 -1.82 12.38 32.31
C ILE A 60 -1.32 12.78 33.70
N SER A 61 -0.13 13.38 33.80
CA SER A 61 0.47 13.76 35.08
C SER A 61 -0.33 14.84 35.78
N ASN A 62 -0.73 15.89 35.05
CA ASN A 62 -1.49 16.99 35.63
C ASN A 62 -2.88 16.56 36.05
N PHE A 63 -3.57 15.76 35.22
CA PHE A 63 -4.87 15.20 35.59
C PHE A 63 -4.77 14.36 36.87
N SER A 64 -3.74 13.50 36.96
CA SER A 64 -3.53 12.67 38.15
C SER A 64 -3.21 13.51 39.39
N ASN A 65 -2.37 14.54 39.28
CA ASN A 65 -2.02 15.42 40.39
C ASN A 65 -3.23 16.27 40.84
N SER A 66 -4.08 16.73 39.91
CA SER A 66 -5.32 17.44 40.25
C SER A 66 -6.26 16.60 41.10
N ILE A 67 -6.37 15.29 40.82
CA ILE A 67 -7.17 14.38 41.65
C ILE A 67 -6.49 14.11 42.99
N ASP A 68 -5.16 13.99 43.05
CA ASP A 68 -4.46 13.82 44.34
C ASP A 68 -4.66 15.03 45.27
N ILE A 69 -4.71 16.25 44.72
CA ILE A 69 -5.03 17.48 45.47
C ILE A 69 -6.46 17.41 46.00
N LEU A 70 -7.41 16.97 45.18
CA LEU A 70 -8.81 16.82 45.55
C LEU A 70 -9.02 15.80 46.67
N ILE A 71 -8.30 14.67 46.62
CA ILE A 71 -8.48 13.54 47.55
C ILE A 71 -7.69 13.73 48.85
N ASN A 72 -6.45 14.22 48.77
CA ASN A 72 -5.52 14.19 49.90
C ASN A 72 -5.26 15.57 50.54
N HIS A 73 -5.87 16.66 50.04
CA HIS A 73 -5.62 18.04 50.49
C HIS A 73 -4.11 18.39 50.62
N LYS A 74 -3.24 17.74 49.83
CA LYS A 74 -1.79 17.98 49.85
C LYS A 74 -1.41 19.02 48.82
N VAL A 75 -0.47 19.89 49.17
CA VAL A 75 0.18 20.80 48.21
C VAL A 75 1.14 19.97 47.37
N VAL A 76 0.84 19.82 46.09
CA VAL A 76 1.71 19.13 45.11
C VAL A 76 2.10 20.11 44.02
N HIS A 77 3.37 20.09 43.63
CA HIS A 77 3.88 20.91 42.54
C HIS A 77 3.25 20.51 41.20
N PHE A 78 2.48 21.43 40.62
CA PHE A 78 2.05 21.31 39.23
C PHE A 78 3.26 21.45 38.31
N SER A 79 3.47 20.48 37.42
CA SER A 79 4.26 20.75 36.22
C SER A 79 3.44 21.72 35.35
N PRO A 80 3.89 22.97 35.15
CA PRO A 80 3.09 23.93 34.40
C PRO A 80 2.82 23.38 33.00
N ILE A 81 1.55 23.30 32.61
CA ILE A 81 1.18 23.24 31.19
C ILE A 81 1.52 24.63 30.68
N ASN A 82 2.76 24.82 30.27
CA ASN A 82 3.21 26.12 29.84
C ASN A 82 2.56 26.36 28.47
N LEU A 83 1.38 26.97 28.45
CA LEU A 83 0.56 27.24 27.26
C LEU A 83 1.31 28.09 26.24
N ASP A 84 2.21 28.96 26.71
CA ASP A 84 3.14 29.68 25.84
C ASP A 84 4.15 28.72 25.23
N THR A 85 4.67 27.73 25.96
CA THR A 85 5.42 26.64 25.31
C THR A 85 4.53 25.77 24.44
N PHE A 86 3.20 25.68 24.61
CA PHE A 86 2.31 24.94 23.72
C PHE A 86 2.07 25.68 22.40
N PHE A 87 1.89 27.00 22.43
CA PHE A 87 1.81 27.84 21.22
C PHE A 87 3.19 28.03 20.56
N TYR A 88 4.26 28.16 21.35
CA TYR A 88 5.64 28.16 20.85
C TYR A 88 6.04 26.76 20.38
N PHE A 89 5.52 25.68 20.97
CA PHE A 89 5.66 24.29 20.50
C PHE A 89 4.84 24.05 19.25
N SER A 90 3.62 24.56 19.16
CA SER A 90 2.83 24.46 17.93
C SER A 90 3.53 25.25 16.84
N LEU A 91 4.02 26.47 17.08
CA LEU A 91 4.75 27.27 16.09
C LEU A 91 6.16 26.75 15.78
N TYR A 92 6.89 26.19 16.73
CA TYR A 92 8.23 25.61 16.55
C TYR A 92 8.17 24.21 15.93
N GLN A 93 7.21 23.36 16.33
CA GLN A 93 6.90 22.11 15.64
C GLN A 93 6.26 22.39 14.29
N ILE A 94 5.40 23.40 14.13
CA ILE A 94 4.93 23.84 12.82
C ILE A 94 6.12 24.36 12.03
N LYS A 95 7.08 25.09 12.59
CA LYS A 95 8.33 25.45 11.89
C LYS A 95 9.19 24.23 11.55
N LYS A 96 9.31 23.22 12.43
CA LYS A 96 10.06 21.97 12.23
C LYS A 96 9.37 21.04 11.24
N VAL A 97 8.05 20.98 11.28
CA VAL A 97 7.16 20.23 10.39
C VAL A 97 7.02 20.96 9.08
N ILE A 98 7.02 22.29 9.04
CA ILE A 98 7.14 23.12 7.83
C ILE A 98 8.54 23.00 7.29
N THR A 99 9.62 22.93 8.08
CA THR A 99 10.97 22.69 7.53
C THR A 99 11.11 21.26 7.05
N ILE A 100 10.56 20.26 7.74
CA ILE A 100 10.49 18.88 7.26
C ILE A 100 9.54 18.80 6.06
N LEU A 101 8.43 19.54 6.02
CA LEU A 101 7.52 19.61 4.88
C LEU A 101 8.18 20.35 3.73
N THR A 102 8.89 21.45 3.94
CA THR A 102 9.59 22.16 2.87
C THR A 102 10.79 21.36 2.41
N ILE A 103 11.52 20.66 3.28
CA ILE A 103 12.56 19.71 2.88
C ILE A 103 11.95 18.53 2.14
N THR A 104 10.83 17.95 2.60
CA THR A 104 10.16 16.83 1.91
C THR A 104 9.43 17.27 0.64
N LEU A 105 9.00 18.53 0.54
CA LEU A 105 8.34 19.13 -0.62
C LEU A 105 9.41 19.64 -1.60
N VAL A 106 10.58 20.08 -1.14
CA VAL A 106 11.80 20.28 -1.95
C VAL A 106 12.31 18.94 -2.45
N ILE A 107 12.37 17.90 -1.61
CA ILE A 107 12.67 16.52 -2.03
C ILE A 107 11.58 16.00 -2.98
N ALA A 108 10.30 16.33 -2.77
CA ALA A 108 9.21 15.95 -3.67
C ALA A 108 9.26 16.73 -4.99
N ILE A 109 9.64 18.01 -4.98
CA ILE A 109 9.88 18.84 -6.16
C ILE A 109 11.12 18.33 -6.89
N ILE A 110 12.20 17.97 -6.19
CA ILE A 110 13.37 17.29 -6.74
C ILE A 110 12.94 15.93 -7.31
N LEU A 111 12.13 15.14 -6.62
CA LEU A 111 11.57 13.87 -7.11
C LEU A 111 10.64 14.07 -8.31
N VAL A 112 9.91 15.18 -8.42
CA VAL A 112 9.02 15.53 -9.54
C VAL A 112 9.82 16.08 -10.73
N LEU A 113 10.87 16.87 -10.48
CA LEU A 113 11.85 17.32 -11.48
C LEU A 113 12.65 16.13 -12.00
N ILE A 114 13.01 15.19 -11.12
CA ILE A 114 13.62 13.91 -11.46
C ILE A 114 12.58 13.01 -12.14
N LYS A 115 11.29 13.03 -11.77
CA LYS A 115 10.20 12.35 -12.51
C LYS A 115 10.13 12.82 -13.97
N LYS A 116 10.42 14.10 -14.21
CA LYS A 116 10.55 14.69 -15.55
C LYS A 116 11.79 14.15 -16.30
N PHE A 117 12.86 13.79 -15.58
CA PHE A 117 14.05 13.10 -16.11
C PHE A 117 13.86 11.56 -16.25
N ILE A 118 13.07 10.92 -15.38
CA ILE A 118 12.79 9.46 -15.30
C ILE A 118 12.01 8.94 -16.53
N ILE A 119 11.41 9.84 -17.32
CA ILE A 119 10.76 9.47 -18.58
C ILE A 119 11.78 8.93 -19.60
N LYS A 120 13.08 9.28 -19.47
CA LYS A 120 14.17 8.58 -20.14
C LYS A 120 14.60 7.37 -19.33
N LYS A 121 14.65 6.20 -19.98
CA LYS A 121 15.03 4.88 -19.44
C LYS A 121 16.36 4.97 -18.68
N LEU A 122 16.32 5.15 -17.36
CA LEU A 122 17.49 4.98 -16.51
C LEU A 122 17.84 3.50 -16.45
N SER A 123 19.12 3.17 -16.65
CA SER A 123 19.58 1.79 -16.45
C SER A 123 19.43 1.41 -14.96
N ILE A 124 19.37 0.11 -14.67
CA ILE A 124 19.28 -0.41 -13.31
C ILE A 124 20.36 0.20 -12.40
N ILE A 125 21.57 0.38 -12.93
CA ILE A 125 22.71 1.00 -12.23
C ILE A 125 22.34 2.41 -11.76
N HIS A 126 21.83 3.26 -12.64
CA HIS A 126 21.44 4.62 -12.26
C HIS A 126 20.24 4.67 -11.30
N SER A 127 19.33 3.70 -11.37
CA SER A 127 18.25 3.61 -10.39
C SER A 127 18.75 3.21 -8.99
N ILE A 128 19.74 2.33 -8.93
CA ILE A 128 20.42 1.95 -7.69
C ILE A 128 21.21 3.15 -7.14
N GLU A 129 22.01 3.81 -7.99
CA GLU A 129 22.74 5.04 -7.64
C GLU A 129 21.79 6.11 -7.10
N PHE A 130 20.61 6.28 -7.70
CA PHE A 130 19.59 7.20 -7.21
C PHE A 130 19.12 6.85 -5.80
N TYR A 131 18.78 5.59 -5.51
CA TYR A 131 18.42 5.17 -4.16
C TYR A 131 19.57 5.35 -3.16
N PHE A 132 20.82 5.12 -3.59
CA PHE A 132 22.02 5.39 -2.80
C PHE A 132 22.22 6.88 -2.51
N ILE A 133 22.02 7.77 -3.49
CA ILE A 133 22.10 9.22 -3.31
C ILE A 133 21.02 9.67 -2.32
N VAL A 134 19.78 9.19 -2.47
CA VAL A 134 18.70 9.45 -1.50
C VAL A 134 19.11 8.98 -0.10
N PHE A 135 19.71 7.79 0.01
CA PHE A 135 20.17 7.25 1.29
C PHE A 135 21.29 8.11 1.91
N ILE A 136 22.27 8.56 1.11
CA ILE A 136 23.36 9.44 1.55
C ILE A 136 22.82 10.80 2.00
N ILE A 137 21.88 11.39 1.25
CA ILE A 137 21.21 12.66 1.62
C ILE A 137 20.43 12.48 2.93
N VAL A 138 19.72 11.36 3.07
CA VAL A 138 18.97 11.07 4.31
C VAL A 138 19.91 10.90 5.49
N ILE A 139 21.06 10.23 5.33
CA ILE A 139 22.09 10.10 6.36
C ILE A 139 22.70 11.45 6.72
N SER A 140 23.06 12.25 5.72
CA SER A 140 23.77 13.53 5.91
C SER A 140 22.88 14.60 6.53
N VAL A 141 21.61 14.66 6.15
CA VAL A 141 20.64 15.63 6.69
C VAL A 141 20.25 15.31 8.13
N PHE A 142 20.16 14.02 8.50
CA PHE A 142 19.66 13.62 9.81
C PHE A 142 20.73 13.25 10.84
N TYR A 143 22.02 13.10 10.47
CA TYR A 143 23.11 12.73 11.41
C TYR A 143 22.71 11.60 12.38
N PHE A 144 22.09 10.54 11.85
CA PHE A 144 21.56 9.45 12.68
C PHE A 144 22.47 8.22 12.56
N TYR A 145 23.33 7.95 13.54
CA TYR A 145 24.08 6.67 13.64
C TYR A 145 23.16 5.44 13.58
N HIS A 146 21.86 5.59 13.85
CA HIS A 146 20.89 4.51 13.75
C HIS A 146 20.52 4.10 12.30
N THR A 147 20.77 4.94 11.28
CA THR A 147 20.58 4.51 9.87
C THR A 147 21.68 3.56 9.41
N LEU A 148 22.91 3.65 9.97
CA LEU A 148 23.98 2.66 9.73
C LEU A 148 23.57 1.25 10.19
N PHE A 149 22.79 1.12 11.26
CA PHE A 149 22.26 -0.17 11.73
C PHE A 149 21.33 -0.86 10.71
N SER A 150 20.75 -0.11 9.78
CA SER A 150 19.94 -0.71 8.70
C SER A 150 20.79 -1.55 7.74
N ILE A 151 22.07 -1.25 7.56
CA ILE A 151 22.93 -1.94 6.59
C ILE A 151 23.16 -3.42 6.97
N PRO A 152 23.60 -3.77 8.21
CA PRO A 152 23.68 -5.16 8.66
C PRO A 152 22.34 -5.90 8.60
N LEU A 153 21.24 -5.22 8.95
CA LEU A 153 19.89 -5.80 8.87
C LEU A 153 19.50 -6.20 7.45
N VAL A 154 19.85 -5.37 6.46
CA VAL A 154 19.62 -5.67 5.04
C VAL A 154 20.45 -6.86 4.59
N ILE A 155 21.72 -6.92 4.97
CA ILE A 155 22.60 -8.05 4.66
C ILE A 155 22.02 -9.34 5.24
N LEU A 156 21.54 -9.29 6.48
CA LEU A 156 20.92 -10.42 7.17
C LEU A 156 19.60 -10.84 6.51
N LEU A 157 18.78 -9.88 6.06
CA LEU A 157 17.55 -10.17 5.30
C LEU A 157 17.85 -10.85 3.96
N VAL A 158 18.85 -10.37 3.22
CA VAL A 158 19.28 -10.97 1.95
C VAL A 158 19.81 -12.39 2.15
N TYR A 159 20.46 -12.66 3.30
CA TYR A 159 20.92 -14.00 3.66
C TYR A 159 19.75 -14.99 3.86
N PHE A 160 18.69 -14.59 4.59
CA PHE A 160 17.54 -15.47 4.85
C PHE A 160 16.53 -15.54 3.70
N ILE A 161 16.39 -14.44 2.94
CA ILE A 161 15.48 -14.34 1.80
C ILE A 161 16.32 -13.96 0.58
N PRO A 162 16.75 -14.96 -0.22
CA PRO A 162 17.67 -14.72 -1.32
C PRO A 162 17.02 -13.87 -2.41
N LEU A 163 17.83 -12.98 -2.98
CA LEU A 163 17.47 -12.17 -4.14
C LEU A 163 17.24 -13.07 -5.36
N GLY A 164 16.13 -12.86 -6.07
CA GLY A 164 15.70 -13.66 -7.22
C GLY A 164 14.56 -14.62 -6.92
N SER A 165 14.16 -14.75 -5.66
CA SER A 165 12.99 -15.53 -5.25
C SER A 165 11.65 -14.88 -5.61
N GLY A 166 11.65 -13.60 -6.00
CA GLY A 166 10.47 -12.80 -6.29
C GLY A 166 9.70 -12.35 -5.05
N LYS A 167 10.16 -12.73 -3.84
CA LYS A 167 9.43 -12.51 -2.57
C LYS A 167 9.35 -11.03 -2.20
N TYR A 168 10.38 -10.25 -2.50
CA TYR A 168 10.40 -8.81 -2.18
C TYR A 168 9.45 -8.04 -3.10
N PHE A 169 9.45 -8.37 -4.40
CA PHE A 169 8.50 -7.80 -5.33
C PHE A 169 7.05 -8.20 -5.00
N LEU A 170 6.83 -9.47 -4.62
CA LEU A 170 5.53 -9.95 -4.14
C LEU A 170 5.04 -9.15 -2.93
N MET A 171 5.94 -8.81 -2.00
CA MET A 171 5.58 -8.04 -0.81
C MET A 171 5.01 -6.66 -1.19
N LEU A 172 5.61 -5.96 -2.16
CA LEU A 172 5.07 -4.71 -2.69
C LEU A 172 3.71 -4.91 -3.36
N GLN A 173 3.55 -5.96 -4.17
CA GLN A 173 2.27 -6.30 -4.80
C GLN A 173 1.17 -6.57 -3.77
N ASN A 174 1.48 -7.30 -2.69
CA ASN A 174 0.52 -7.59 -1.63
C ASN A 174 0.05 -6.33 -0.89
N ILE A 175 0.93 -5.35 -0.68
CA ILE A 175 0.53 -4.06 -0.10
C ILE A 175 -0.44 -3.33 -1.05
N ARG A 176 -0.21 -3.39 -2.37
CA ARG A 176 -1.14 -2.84 -3.37
C ARG A 176 -2.49 -3.56 -3.34
N TYR A 177 -2.51 -4.90 -3.33
CA TYR A 177 -3.75 -5.67 -3.28
C TYR A 177 -4.55 -5.40 -2.00
N PHE A 178 -3.88 -5.34 -0.85
CA PHE A 178 -4.55 -5.00 0.40
C PHE A 178 -5.12 -3.58 0.40
N SER A 179 -4.37 -2.60 -0.12
CA SER A 179 -4.84 -1.22 -0.18
C SER A 179 -6.04 -1.04 -1.12
N ASP A 180 -6.11 -1.75 -2.23
CA ASP A 180 -7.28 -1.79 -3.11
C ASP A 180 -8.52 -2.33 -2.37
N ILE A 181 -8.39 -3.46 -1.66
CA ILE A 181 -9.49 -4.04 -0.88
C ILE A 181 -9.99 -3.05 0.18
N VAL A 182 -9.07 -2.34 0.84
CA VAL A 182 -9.44 -1.32 1.82
C VAL A 182 -10.20 -0.17 1.16
N ILE A 183 -9.72 0.35 0.03
CA ILE A 183 -10.37 1.46 -0.69
C ILE A 183 -11.77 1.05 -1.16
N THR A 184 -11.88 -0.09 -1.84
CA THR A 184 -13.16 -0.63 -2.31
C THR A 184 -14.16 -0.84 -1.18
N GLN A 185 -13.70 -1.27 -0.01
CA GLN A 185 -14.57 -1.44 1.15
C GLN A 185 -15.10 -0.10 1.68
N PHE A 186 -14.26 0.95 1.71
CA PHE A 186 -14.69 2.31 2.10
C PHE A 186 -15.64 2.95 1.07
N GLU A 187 -15.54 2.58 -0.21
CA GLU A 187 -16.51 3.01 -1.23
C GLU A 187 -17.87 2.34 -1.04
N LEU A 188 -17.90 1.04 -0.72
CA LEU A 188 -19.13 0.27 -0.53
C LEU A 188 -19.83 0.62 0.79
N TYR A 189 -19.05 0.88 1.84
CA TYR A 189 -19.55 1.21 3.18
C TYR A 189 -18.92 2.52 3.64
N PRO A 190 -19.38 3.67 3.09
CA PRO A 190 -18.90 4.95 3.58
C PRO A 190 -19.25 5.07 5.07
N LEU A 191 -18.27 5.52 5.86
CA LEU A 191 -18.50 5.80 7.27
C LEU A 191 -19.41 7.02 7.39
N ASN A 192 -20.72 6.81 7.36
CA ASN A 192 -21.76 7.83 7.60
C ASN A 192 -21.88 8.15 9.10
N ILE A 193 -20.75 8.44 9.73
CA ILE A 193 -20.70 8.87 11.12
C ILE A 193 -20.21 10.31 11.11
N SER A 194 -20.96 11.21 11.74
CA SER A 194 -20.50 12.59 11.89
C SER A 194 -19.14 12.58 12.58
N LYS A 195 -18.16 13.26 11.98
CA LYS A 195 -16.78 13.36 12.51
C LYS A 195 -16.79 13.78 13.99
N PHE A 196 -17.76 14.62 14.37
CA PHE A 196 -18.00 15.07 15.74
C PHE A 196 -18.40 13.94 16.70
N LYS A 197 -19.28 13.01 16.31
CA LYS A 197 -19.73 11.90 17.17
C LYS A 197 -18.61 10.89 17.44
N ILE A 198 -17.73 10.66 16.46
CA ILE A 198 -16.51 9.84 16.64
C ILE A 198 -15.57 10.53 17.63
N LEU A 199 -15.31 11.83 17.44
CA LEU A 199 -14.43 12.61 18.30
C LEU A 199 -14.92 12.61 19.74
N TYR A 200 -16.21 12.88 19.96
CA TYR A 200 -16.83 12.86 21.28
C TYR A 200 -16.68 11.50 21.96
N LYS A 201 -16.97 10.41 21.24
CA LYS A 201 -16.83 9.05 21.78
C LYS A 201 -15.37 8.72 22.13
N ALA A 202 -14.41 9.16 21.31
CA ALA A 202 -12.99 8.99 21.57
C ALA A 202 -12.52 9.79 22.81
N ILE A 203 -12.98 11.03 22.97
CA ILE A 203 -12.71 11.87 24.15
C ILE A 203 -13.27 11.21 25.41
N LEU A 204 -14.51 10.73 25.36
CA LEU A 204 -15.14 10.06 26.49
C LEU A 204 -14.38 8.81 26.90
N ILE A 205 -13.98 7.96 25.95
CA ILE A 205 -13.14 6.79 26.21
C ILE A 205 -11.81 7.20 26.85
N PHE A 206 -11.18 8.26 26.35
CA PHE A 206 -9.93 8.78 26.90
C PHE A 206 -10.08 9.24 28.35
N ILE A 207 -11.15 9.97 28.67
CA ILE A 207 -11.48 10.38 30.04
C ILE A 207 -11.71 9.17 30.94
N CYS A 208 -12.46 8.15 30.50
CA CYS A 208 -12.66 6.92 31.26
C CYS A 208 -11.33 6.19 31.54
N CYS A 209 -10.40 6.17 30.57
CA CYS A 209 -9.07 5.61 30.77
C CYS A 209 -8.27 6.38 31.82
N LEU A 210 -8.35 7.72 31.83
CA LEU A 210 -7.68 8.55 32.83
C LEU A 210 -8.20 8.25 34.24
N PHE A 211 -9.52 8.24 34.45
CA PHE A 211 -10.08 7.89 35.77
C PHE A 211 -9.71 6.49 36.23
N SER A 212 -9.83 5.49 35.34
CA SER A 212 -9.47 4.10 35.67
C SER A 212 -7.98 3.96 35.99
N SER A 213 -7.11 4.75 35.35
CA SER A 213 -5.67 4.73 35.61
C SER A 213 -5.33 5.23 37.01
N ILE A 214 -6.08 6.22 37.53
CA ILE A 214 -5.91 6.72 38.89
C ILE A 214 -6.32 5.66 39.91
N GLY A 215 -7.43 4.95 39.67
CA GLY A 215 -7.84 3.82 40.49
C GLY A 215 -6.74 2.76 40.58
N LEU A 216 -6.20 2.33 39.44
CA LEU A 216 -5.09 1.37 39.39
C LEU A 216 -3.81 1.87 40.06
N ARG A 217 -3.46 3.16 39.87
CA ARG A 217 -2.33 3.79 40.55
C ARG A 217 -2.49 3.69 42.07
N ASN A 218 -3.66 4.03 42.60
CA ASN A 218 -3.91 4.04 44.05
C ASN A 218 -3.97 2.63 44.65
N MET A 219 -4.45 1.64 43.90
CA MET A 219 -4.51 0.25 44.38
C MET A 219 -3.13 -0.41 44.44
N PHE A 220 -2.25 -0.13 43.46
CA PHE A 220 -0.98 -0.84 43.29
C PHE A 220 0.27 0.03 43.45
N ASN A 221 0.12 1.29 43.87
CA ASN A 221 1.20 2.27 43.99
C ASN A 221 2.08 2.40 42.73
N LEU A 222 1.45 2.33 41.54
CA LEU A 222 2.14 2.44 40.25
C LEU A 222 2.30 3.90 39.82
N SER A 223 3.25 4.19 38.94
CA SER A 223 3.34 5.53 38.35
C SER A 223 2.12 5.85 37.48
N SER A 224 1.71 7.13 37.40
CA SER A 224 0.54 7.55 36.62
C SER A 224 0.67 7.23 35.13
N ILE A 225 1.88 7.24 34.60
CA ILE A 225 2.16 6.90 33.21
C ILE A 225 1.99 5.39 32.99
N LEU A 226 2.55 4.56 33.88
CA LEU A 226 2.46 3.11 33.76
C LEU A 226 1.02 2.61 33.92
N SER A 227 0.31 3.12 34.93
CA SER A 227 -1.10 2.79 35.15
C SER A 227 -1.98 3.19 33.96
N PHE A 228 -1.74 4.36 33.35
CA PHE A 228 -2.44 4.76 32.13
C PHE A 228 -2.15 3.83 30.96
N VAL A 229 -0.88 3.45 30.73
CA VAL A 229 -0.52 2.51 29.65
C VAL A 229 -1.21 1.16 29.84
N ILE A 230 -1.27 0.64 31.07
CA ILE A 230 -1.97 -0.61 31.40
C ILE A 230 -3.46 -0.50 31.07
N VAL A 231 -4.15 0.52 31.59
CA VAL A 231 -5.58 0.74 31.31
C VAL A 231 -5.85 0.91 29.82
N PHE A 232 -5.03 1.74 29.16
CA PHE A 232 -5.18 2.02 27.74
C PHE A 232 -4.99 0.74 26.92
N SER A 233 -3.97 -0.06 27.24
CA SER A 233 -3.76 -1.37 26.59
C SER A 233 -4.94 -2.32 26.78
N PHE A 234 -5.52 -2.38 27.98
CA PHE A 234 -6.70 -3.19 28.25
C PHE A 234 -7.92 -2.73 27.43
N PHE A 235 -8.20 -1.43 27.40
CA PHE A 235 -9.26 -0.85 26.55
C PHE A 235 -9.02 -1.11 25.06
N MET A 236 -7.77 -1.03 24.61
CA MET A 236 -7.39 -1.34 23.25
C MET A 236 -7.65 -2.82 22.90
N VAL A 237 -7.42 -3.75 23.83
CA VAL A 237 -7.78 -5.17 23.66
C VAL A 237 -9.30 -5.35 23.60
N LEU A 238 -10.07 -4.66 24.43
CA LEU A 238 -11.54 -4.69 24.36
C LEU A 238 -12.07 -4.14 23.04
N LEU A 239 -11.47 -3.06 22.54
CA LEU A 239 -11.78 -2.51 21.22
C LEU A 239 -11.50 -3.52 20.10
N LEU A 240 -10.52 -4.41 20.26
CA LEU A 240 -10.29 -5.52 19.33
C LEU A 240 -11.26 -6.69 19.55
N LYS A 241 -11.73 -6.96 20.77
CA LYS A 241 -12.71 -8.03 20.99
C LYS A 241 -14.07 -7.75 20.36
N ASN A 242 -14.44 -6.48 20.20
CA ASN A 242 -15.60 -6.12 19.37
C ASN A 242 -15.32 -6.50 17.92
N LYS A 243 -15.80 -7.70 17.53
CA LYS A 243 -15.80 -8.16 16.15
C LYS A 243 -16.62 -7.16 15.34
N ASN A 244 -15.95 -6.41 14.48
CA ASN A 244 -16.66 -5.72 13.41
C ASN A 244 -17.23 -6.79 12.48
N GLU A 245 -18.47 -6.60 11.99
CA GLU A 245 -19.06 -7.47 10.96
C GLU A 245 -18.13 -7.59 9.74
N ASN A 246 -17.36 -6.53 9.47
CA ASN A 246 -16.43 -6.48 8.36
C ASN A 246 -14.98 -6.85 8.76
N LYS A 247 -14.55 -8.01 8.27
CA LYS A 247 -13.18 -8.54 8.43
C LYS A 247 -12.09 -7.57 7.96
N VAL A 248 -12.35 -6.76 6.92
CA VAL A 248 -11.37 -5.79 6.38
C VAL A 248 -11.09 -4.69 7.40
N TYR A 249 -12.14 -4.09 7.97
CA TYR A 249 -11.99 -3.05 9.00
C TYR A 249 -11.38 -3.58 10.28
N TYR A 250 -11.71 -4.82 10.64
CA TYR A 250 -11.12 -5.47 11.81
C TYR A 250 -9.59 -5.61 11.68
N ILE A 251 -9.11 -6.15 10.54
CA ILE A 251 -7.66 -6.31 10.29
C ILE A 251 -6.96 -4.94 10.20
N LEU A 252 -7.59 -3.94 9.57
CA LEU A 252 -7.03 -2.59 9.48
C LEU A 252 -6.93 -1.91 10.86
N LYS A 253 -7.95 -2.04 11.71
CA LYS A 253 -7.92 -1.54 13.09
C LYS A 253 -6.82 -2.21 13.90
N LYS A 254 -6.67 -3.53 13.76
CA LYS A 254 -5.61 -4.32 14.40
C LYS A 254 -4.20 -3.86 13.96
N LEU A 255 -4.01 -3.59 12.66
CA LEU A 255 -2.76 -3.04 12.10
C LEU A 255 -2.39 -1.69 12.72
N ILE A 256 -3.31 -0.72 12.70
CA ILE A 256 -3.07 0.64 13.21
C ILE A 256 -2.71 0.61 14.70
N LEU A 257 -3.50 -0.13 15.48
CA LEU A 257 -3.32 -0.26 16.91
C LEU A 257 -1.96 -0.90 17.23
N PHE A 258 -1.59 -1.95 16.49
CA PHE A 258 -0.31 -2.60 16.66
C PHE A 258 0.88 -1.67 16.33
N ILE A 259 0.80 -0.90 15.24
CA ILE A 259 1.82 0.10 14.89
C ILE A 259 1.98 1.15 16.01
N MET A 260 0.87 1.62 16.58
CA MET A 260 0.92 2.54 17.74
C MET A 260 1.65 1.94 18.94
N PHE A 261 1.34 0.69 19.32
CA PHE A 261 2.03 0.02 20.43
C PHE A 261 3.51 -0.21 20.13
N PHE A 262 3.86 -0.60 18.91
CA PHE A 262 5.25 -0.78 18.50
C PHE A 262 6.06 0.52 18.69
N LEU A 263 5.51 1.67 18.30
CA LEU A 263 6.16 2.98 18.51
C LEU A 263 6.30 3.33 19.99
N ILE A 264 5.29 3.04 20.82
CA ILE A 264 5.34 3.24 22.29
C ILE A 264 6.43 2.37 22.91
N ILE A 265 6.55 1.10 22.50
CA ILE A 265 7.57 0.15 22.99
C ILE A 265 8.97 0.67 22.64
N ILE A 266 9.20 1.06 21.37
CA ILE A 266 10.49 1.63 20.96
C ILE A 266 10.82 2.86 21.81
N TRP A 267 9.86 3.76 22.01
CA TRP A 267 10.08 4.97 22.79
C TRP A 267 10.37 4.70 24.28
N ALA A 268 9.60 3.80 24.90
CA ALA A 268 9.77 3.41 26.29
C ALA A 268 11.17 2.82 26.53
N ASN A 269 11.65 2.03 25.58
CA ASN A 269 12.91 1.32 25.66
C ASN A 269 14.15 2.22 25.45
N ILE A 270 14.04 3.39 24.79
CA ILE A 270 15.16 4.34 24.62
C ILE A 270 15.57 5.01 25.94
N LYS A 271 14.68 5.08 26.93
CA LYS A 271 14.93 5.79 28.20
C LYS A 271 15.61 4.94 29.28
N ILE A 272 15.81 3.65 29.02
CA ILE A 272 16.19 2.69 30.03
C ILE A 272 17.70 2.46 29.99
N GLU A 273 18.39 2.72 31.11
CA GLU A 273 19.78 2.28 31.30
C GLU A 273 19.87 0.75 31.19
N ILE A 274 20.79 0.27 30.36
CA ILE A 274 20.87 -1.13 29.95
C ILE A 274 21.46 -1.96 31.10
N ASN A 275 20.60 -2.73 31.77
CA ASN A 275 20.98 -3.87 32.61
C ASN A 275 20.63 -5.17 31.87
N THR A 276 21.28 -6.29 32.19
CA THR A 276 21.07 -7.61 31.56
C THR A 276 19.61 -8.04 31.53
N ILE A 277 18.90 -7.88 32.66
CA ILE A 277 17.47 -8.19 32.78
C ILE A 277 16.62 -7.29 31.87
N LYS A 278 16.96 -6.00 31.80
CA LYS A 278 16.26 -5.02 30.96
C LYS A 278 16.53 -5.28 29.47
N PHE A 279 17.74 -5.70 29.12
CA PHE A 279 18.10 -6.10 27.76
C PHE A 279 17.35 -7.36 27.31
N LEU A 280 17.25 -8.38 28.17
CA LEU A 280 16.43 -9.57 27.92
C LEU A 280 14.95 -9.24 27.75
N SER A 281 14.42 -8.37 28.62
CA SER A 281 13.05 -7.85 28.49
C SER A 281 12.84 -7.13 27.16
N LEU A 282 13.82 -6.32 26.73
CA LEU A 282 13.78 -5.59 25.47
C LEU A 282 13.74 -6.56 24.27
N ILE A 283 14.63 -7.56 24.24
CA ILE A 283 14.62 -8.60 23.20
C ILE A 283 13.26 -9.31 23.17
N SER A 284 12.73 -9.70 24.32
CA SER A 284 11.43 -10.37 24.42
C SER A 284 10.30 -9.50 23.86
N THR A 285 10.25 -8.21 24.22
CA THR A 285 9.23 -7.28 23.69
C THR A 285 9.33 -7.06 22.19
N PHE A 286 10.54 -6.98 21.63
CA PHE A 286 10.74 -6.88 20.18
C PHE A 286 10.35 -8.18 19.47
N TYR A 287 10.70 -9.34 20.02
CA TYR A 287 10.32 -10.64 19.47
C TYR A 287 8.79 -10.78 19.37
N PHE A 288 8.07 -10.55 20.46
CA PHE A 288 6.60 -10.64 20.44
C PHE A 288 5.97 -9.60 19.51
N SER A 289 6.58 -8.43 19.38
CA SER A 289 6.14 -7.42 18.43
C SER A 289 6.29 -7.91 16.98
N ILE A 290 7.45 -8.46 16.64
CA ILE A 290 7.72 -8.99 15.30
C ILE A 290 6.81 -10.18 14.98
N ASP A 291 6.65 -11.12 15.91
CA ASP A 291 5.74 -12.27 15.76
C ASP A 291 4.30 -11.81 15.46
N ARG A 292 3.84 -10.77 16.16
CA ARG A 292 2.51 -10.20 15.93
C ARG A 292 2.37 -9.56 14.54
N ILE A 293 3.41 -8.91 14.01
CA ILE A 293 3.43 -8.41 12.62
C ILE A 293 3.26 -9.58 11.65
N PHE A 294 3.97 -10.70 11.86
CA PHE A 294 3.84 -11.88 11.02
C PHE A 294 2.47 -12.56 11.13
N SER A 295 1.87 -12.59 12.32
CA SER A 295 0.50 -13.08 12.51
C SER A 295 -0.51 -12.23 11.71
N ILE A 296 -0.40 -10.91 11.78
CA ILE A 296 -1.26 -9.98 11.03
C ILE A 296 -1.01 -10.10 9.52
N SER A 297 0.23 -10.25 9.07
CA SER A 297 0.54 -10.39 7.65
C SER A 297 -0.07 -11.67 7.04
N LYS A 298 -0.12 -12.77 7.81
CA LYS A 298 -0.83 -13.99 7.42
C LYS A 298 -2.34 -13.76 7.26
N GLU A 299 -2.98 -13.03 8.20
CA GLU A 299 -4.40 -12.66 8.10
C GLU A 299 -4.67 -11.77 6.88
N VAL A 300 -3.80 -10.80 6.61
CA VAL A 300 -3.86 -9.94 5.41
C VAL A 300 -3.75 -10.78 4.15
N MET A 301 -2.81 -11.73 4.09
CA MET A 301 -2.65 -12.62 2.94
C MET A 301 -3.90 -13.47 2.67
N GLN A 302 -4.51 -14.04 3.71
CA GLN A 302 -5.78 -14.76 3.58
C GLN A 302 -6.91 -13.85 3.08
N LEU A 303 -6.93 -12.60 3.54
CA LEU A 303 -7.91 -11.62 3.07
C LEU A 303 -7.69 -11.23 1.61
N ILE A 304 -6.44 -11.11 1.17
CA ILE A 304 -6.09 -10.88 -0.24
C ILE A 304 -6.59 -12.03 -1.10
N LYS A 305 -6.29 -13.28 -0.72
CA LYS A 305 -6.77 -14.47 -1.46
C LYS A 305 -8.29 -14.53 -1.55
N SER A 306 -8.99 -14.33 -0.43
CA SER A 306 -10.46 -14.43 -0.44
C SER A 306 -11.17 -13.32 -1.22
N LYS A 307 -10.66 -12.07 -1.23
CA LYS A 307 -11.40 -10.90 -1.73
C LYS A 307 -10.79 -10.17 -2.93
N SER A 308 -9.51 -10.37 -3.26
CA SER A 308 -8.83 -9.53 -4.25
C SER A 308 -8.98 -10.04 -5.67
N VAL A 309 -9.70 -9.28 -6.50
CA VAL A 309 -9.73 -9.50 -7.96
C VAL A 309 -8.37 -9.20 -8.59
N LEU A 310 -7.70 -8.13 -8.14
CA LEU A 310 -6.37 -7.74 -8.66
C LEU A 310 -5.30 -8.81 -8.43
N TYR A 311 -5.34 -9.51 -7.29
CA TYR A 311 -4.42 -10.62 -7.00
C TYR A 311 -4.50 -11.71 -8.08
N TYR A 312 -5.71 -12.19 -8.37
CA TYR A 312 -5.90 -13.20 -9.43
C TYR A 312 -5.76 -12.65 -10.83
N TYR A 313 -5.91 -11.34 -11.05
CA TYR A 313 -5.66 -10.78 -12.38
C TYR A 313 -4.16 -10.69 -12.69
N GLU A 314 -3.37 -10.09 -11.80
CA GLU A 314 -1.99 -9.69 -12.10
C GLU A 314 -0.91 -10.68 -11.68
N HIS A 315 -1.18 -11.57 -10.71
CA HIS A 315 -0.12 -12.39 -10.13
C HIS A 315 0.28 -13.53 -11.08
N GLU A 316 1.50 -13.50 -11.63
CA GLU A 316 1.88 -14.34 -12.78
C GLU A 316 2.01 -15.84 -12.45
N ASN A 317 2.25 -16.24 -11.18
CA ASN A 317 2.51 -17.65 -10.80
C ASN A 317 1.73 -18.10 -9.55
N ILE A 318 0.41 -18.23 -9.65
CA ILE A 318 -0.41 -18.80 -8.56
C ILE A 318 -0.40 -20.34 -8.64
N PRO A 319 0.00 -21.06 -7.58
CA PRO A 319 -0.12 -22.52 -7.53
C PRO A 319 -1.55 -23.00 -7.80
N LYS A 320 -1.71 -24.02 -8.66
CA LYS A 320 -3.03 -24.59 -9.01
C LYS A 320 -3.86 -24.97 -7.77
N LYS A 321 -3.23 -25.50 -6.72
CA LYS A 321 -3.88 -25.82 -5.44
C LYS A 321 -4.64 -24.62 -4.84
N ILE A 322 -4.01 -23.44 -4.86
CA ILE A 322 -4.62 -22.20 -4.32
C ILE A 322 -5.78 -21.73 -5.20
N LEU A 323 -5.72 -21.96 -6.52
CA LEU A 323 -6.84 -21.65 -7.42
C LEU A 323 -8.03 -22.56 -7.13
N LEU A 324 -7.79 -23.87 -6.98
CA LEU A 324 -8.84 -24.86 -6.70
C LEU A 324 -9.50 -24.67 -5.33
N GLU A 325 -8.77 -24.24 -4.31
CA GLU A 325 -9.30 -23.94 -2.97
C GLU A 325 -10.34 -22.81 -2.96
N GLU A 326 -10.33 -21.93 -3.95
CA GLU A 326 -11.15 -20.70 -3.99
C GLU A 326 -12.26 -20.75 -5.05
N ILE A 327 -12.36 -21.84 -5.81
CA ILE A 327 -13.45 -22.05 -6.78
C ILE A 327 -14.75 -22.36 -6.05
N ILE A 328 -15.81 -21.71 -6.53
CA ILE A 328 -17.18 -22.07 -6.20
C ILE A 328 -17.75 -22.88 -7.38
N GLU A 329 -18.30 -24.06 -7.12
CA GLU A 329 -18.96 -24.83 -8.17
C GLU A 329 -20.12 -24.01 -8.78
N ILE A 330 -20.25 -24.04 -10.11
CA ILE A 330 -21.24 -23.21 -10.84
C ILE A 330 -22.66 -23.44 -10.38
N LYS A 331 -23.00 -24.66 -9.92
CA LYS A 331 -24.34 -24.99 -9.41
C LYS A 331 -24.76 -24.13 -8.21
N TYR A 332 -23.80 -23.56 -7.48
CA TYR A 332 -24.03 -22.67 -6.33
C TYR A 332 -23.94 -21.19 -6.71
N ILE A 333 -23.61 -20.87 -7.96
CA ILE A 333 -23.57 -19.50 -8.49
C ILE A 333 -24.98 -19.11 -8.92
N ASN A 334 -25.78 -18.69 -7.93
CA ASN A 334 -27.13 -18.16 -8.13
C ASN A 334 -27.10 -16.70 -8.62
N LYS A 335 -28.26 -16.19 -9.04
CA LYS A 335 -28.43 -14.81 -9.57
C LYS A 335 -28.05 -13.68 -8.59
N GLU A 336 -27.82 -13.96 -7.30
CA GLU A 336 -27.55 -12.98 -6.24
C GLU A 336 -26.08 -12.95 -5.75
N ILE A 337 -25.12 -13.35 -6.59
CA ILE A 337 -23.70 -13.23 -6.24
C ILE A 337 -23.22 -11.78 -6.36
N ASP A 338 -22.37 -11.34 -5.42
CA ASP A 338 -21.71 -10.03 -5.50
C ASP A 338 -20.80 -9.92 -6.74
N GLU A 339 -20.79 -8.74 -7.37
CA GLU A 339 -20.05 -8.47 -8.60
C GLU A 339 -18.57 -8.84 -8.46
N VAL A 340 -17.95 -8.50 -7.32
CA VAL A 340 -16.53 -8.77 -7.04
C VAL A 340 -16.24 -10.26 -7.00
N GLU A 341 -17.13 -11.04 -6.39
CA GLU A 341 -16.98 -12.49 -6.28
C GLU A 341 -17.19 -13.16 -7.64
N LEU A 342 -18.20 -12.73 -8.42
CA LEU A 342 -18.43 -13.28 -9.76
C LEU A 342 -17.24 -13.02 -10.69
N VAL A 343 -16.65 -11.83 -10.65
CA VAL A 343 -15.46 -11.49 -11.46
C VAL A 343 -14.24 -12.30 -11.01
N LYS A 344 -14.06 -12.51 -9.70
CA LYS A 344 -13.01 -13.38 -9.17
C LYS A 344 -13.15 -14.80 -9.75
N GLN A 345 -14.36 -15.37 -9.73
CA GLN A 345 -14.63 -16.68 -10.31
C GLN A 345 -14.33 -16.70 -11.82
N ILE A 346 -14.77 -15.70 -12.59
CA ILE A 346 -14.42 -15.61 -14.04
C ILE A 346 -12.90 -15.71 -14.28
N ILE A 347 -12.09 -15.00 -13.49
CA ILE A 347 -10.63 -15.03 -13.63
C ILE A 347 -10.04 -16.39 -13.20
N LEU A 348 -10.57 -17.00 -12.13
CA LEU A 348 -10.14 -18.33 -11.68
C LEU A 348 -10.38 -19.39 -12.75
N PHE A 349 -11.58 -19.42 -13.34
CA PHE A 349 -11.93 -20.37 -14.40
C PHE A 349 -11.11 -20.12 -15.67
N GLN A 350 -10.84 -18.86 -16.02
CA GLN A 350 -9.90 -18.51 -17.09
C GLN A 350 -8.51 -19.10 -16.83
N ARG A 351 -7.96 -18.95 -15.61
CA ARG A 351 -6.61 -19.46 -15.26
C ARG A 351 -6.51 -20.98 -15.26
N LEU A 352 -7.63 -21.66 -15.06
CA LEU A 352 -7.72 -23.12 -15.07
C LEU A 352 -8.10 -23.69 -16.45
N ASN A 353 -8.30 -22.82 -17.45
CA ASN A 353 -8.70 -23.18 -18.80
C ASN A 353 -10.05 -23.94 -18.87
N LEU A 354 -10.99 -23.59 -18.00
CA LEU A 354 -12.34 -24.19 -17.95
C LEU A 354 -13.32 -23.39 -18.83
N ASN A 355 -13.16 -23.50 -20.15
CA ASN A 355 -13.80 -22.60 -21.12
C ASN A 355 -15.34 -22.68 -21.16
N ASP A 356 -15.93 -23.87 -21.10
CA ASP A 356 -17.40 -24.03 -21.17
C ASP A 356 -18.10 -23.38 -19.97
N GLU A 357 -17.48 -23.53 -18.80
CA GLU A 357 -17.92 -23.02 -17.52
C GLU A 357 -17.71 -21.51 -17.43
N LEU A 358 -16.58 -21.03 -17.94
CA LEU A 358 -16.27 -19.61 -18.07
C LEU A 358 -17.32 -18.87 -18.90
N LEU A 359 -17.76 -19.44 -20.03
CA LEU A 359 -18.76 -18.82 -20.90
C LEU A 359 -20.12 -18.69 -20.18
N LYS A 360 -20.50 -19.67 -19.36
CA LYS A 360 -21.70 -19.57 -18.50
C LYS A 360 -21.58 -18.42 -17.51
N LEU A 361 -20.43 -18.26 -16.85
CA LEU A 361 -20.20 -17.17 -15.89
C LEU A 361 -20.24 -15.78 -16.54
N ILE A 362 -19.63 -15.64 -17.72
CA ILE A 362 -19.68 -14.39 -18.50
C ILE A 362 -21.13 -14.03 -18.85
N ASN A 363 -21.93 -15.02 -19.26
CA ASN A 363 -23.34 -14.81 -19.56
C ASN A 363 -24.17 -14.41 -18.33
N ILE A 364 -23.87 -14.99 -17.15
CA ILE A 364 -24.48 -14.56 -15.88
C ILE A 364 -24.11 -13.10 -15.60
N TYR A 365 -22.82 -12.74 -15.69
CA TYR A 365 -22.35 -11.38 -15.45
C TYR A 365 -23.07 -10.35 -16.34
N LYS A 366 -23.20 -10.64 -17.64
CA LYS A 366 -23.91 -9.78 -18.60
C LYS A 366 -25.40 -9.63 -18.27
N LYS A 367 -26.06 -10.70 -17.83
CA LYS A 367 -27.48 -10.67 -17.43
C LYS A 367 -27.72 -9.85 -16.16
N SER A 368 -26.77 -9.87 -15.23
CA SER A 368 -26.87 -9.15 -13.94
C SER A 368 -26.65 -7.64 -14.04
N LYS A 369 -26.36 -7.09 -15.23
CA LYS A 369 -26.14 -5.64 -15.48
C LYS A 369 -25.04 -5.00 -14.63
N TYR A 370 -24.02 -5.78 -14.26
CA TYR A 370 -22.83 -5.28 -13.59
C TYR A 370 -21.96 -4.42 -14.51
N THR A 371 -21.31 -3.39 -13.95
CA THR A 371 -20.64 -2.36 -14.74
C THR A 371 -19.19 -2.08 -14.32
N LYS A 372 -18.78 -2.38 -13.08
CA LYS A 372 -17.48 -1.96 -12.53
C LYS A 372 -16.31 -2.74 -13.13
N TYR A 373 -16.52 -3.97 -13.58
CA TYR A 373 -15.50 -4.83 -14.20
C TYR A 373 -15.89 -5.26 -15.63
N LEU A 374 -16.87 -4.59 -16.24
CA LEU A 374 -17.40 -4.99 -17.54
C LEU A 374 -16.31 -5.03 -18.62
N GLN A 375 -15.41 -4.06 -18.63
CA GLN A 375 -14.29 -4.02 -19.57
C GLN A 375 -13.33 -5.21 -19.41
N LEU A 376 -13.10 -5.64 -18.16
CA LEU A 376 -12.29 -6.82 -17.89
C LEU A 376 -12.99 -8.08 -18.39
N VAL A 377 -14.27 -8.27 -18.05
CA VAL A 377 -15.05 -9.45 -18.46
C VAL A 377 -15.16 -9.54 -19.99
N GLU A 378 -15.47 -8.44 -20.67
CA GLU A 378 -15.52 -8.41 -22.14
C GLU A 378 -14.15 -8.62 -22.78
N SER A 379 -13.06 -8.15 -22.15
CA SER A 379 -11.71 -8.43 -22.63
C SER A 379 -11.35 -9.92 -22.55
N ILE A 380 -11.75 -10.60 -21.46
CA ILE A 380 -11.53 -12.04 -21.27
C ILE A 380 -12.28 -12.84 -22.35
N GLU A 381 -13.55 -12.51 -22.56
CA GLU A 381 -14.37 -13.12 -23.60
C GLU A 381 -13.76 -12.91 -25.00
N TYR A 382 -13.30 -11.69 -25.28
CA TYR A 382 -12.66 -11.36 -26.55
C TYR A 382 -11.43 -12.24 -26.81
N PHE A 383 -10.50 -12.31 -25.85
CA PHE A 383 -9.23 -13.02 -26.06
C PHE A 383 -9.41 -14.54 -26.13
N ILE A 384 -10.39 -15.12 -25.44
CA ILE A 384 -10.58 -16.57 -25.37
C ILE A 384 -11.48 -17.07 -26.48
N PHE A 385 -12.60 -16.39 -26.76
CA PHE A 385 -13.61 -16.90 -27.69
C PHE A 385 -13.61 -16.13 -29.01
N THR A 386 -13.46 -14.81 -29.00
CA THR A 386 -13.63 -14.02 -30.24
C THR A 386 -12.38 -13.97 -31.12
N LYS A 387 -11.20 -13.82 -30.52
CA LYS A 387 -9.93 -13.69 -31.26
C LYS A 387 -9.59 -14.96 -32.05
N LEU A 388 -9.99 -16.13 -31.55
CA LEU A 388 -9.79 -17.42 -32.23
C LEU A 388 -10.71 -17.58 -33.45
N ASP A 389 -11.95 -17.08 -33.37
CA ASP A 389 -12.98 -17.30 -34.40
C ASP A 389 -12.95 -16.27 -35.55
N GLU A 390 -12.52 -15.02 -35.31
CA GLU A 390 -12.69 -13.90 -36.26
C GLU A 390 -11.39 -13.44 -36.98
N SER A 391 -10.38 -14.31 -37.11
CA SER A 391 -9.08 -13.98 -37.71
C SER A 391 -9.12 -13.32 -39.10
N GLY A 392 -10.24 -13.44 -39.83
CA GLY A 392 -10.43 -12.85 -41.17
C GLY A 392 -11.04 -11.44 -41.26
N ASN A 393 -11.80 -10.93 -40.27
CA ASN A 393 -12.55 -9.66 -40.42
C ASN A 393 -12.08 -8.55 -39.46
N LYS A 394 -10.94 -7.94 -39.76
CA LYS A 394 -10.33 -6.87 -38.94
C LYS A 394 -11.27 -5.66 -38.69
N LYS A 395 -12.20 -5.38 -39.61
CA LYS A 395 -13.18 -4.27 -39.45
C LYS A 395 -14.26 -4.58 -38.40
N SER A 396 -14.74 -5.82 -38.30
CA SER A 396 -15.69 -6.21 -37.23
C SER A 396 -15.02 -6.21 -35.87
N LEU A 397 -13.79 -6.72 -35.80
CA LEU A 397 -12.94 -6.70 -34.60
C LEU A 397 -12.73 -5.28 -34.08
N LYS A 398 -12.39 -4.33 -34.97
CA LYS A 398 -12.27 -2.90 -34.61
C LYS A 398 -13.56 -2.38 -33.94
N LYS A 399 -14.73 -2.65 -34.52
CA LYS A 399 -16.02 -2.20 -33.96
C LYS A 399 -16.29 -2.80 -32.58
N LYS A 400 -15.98 -4.08 -32.36
CA LYS A 400 -16.14 -4.74 -31.06
C LYS A 400 -15.17 -4.15 -30.01
N LEU A 401 -13.88 -4.08 -30.32
CA LEU A 401 -12.85 -3.53 -29.44
C LEU A 401 -13.13 -2.07 -29.06
N LYS A 402 -13.60 -1.25 -30.02
CA LYS A 402 -13.99 0.14 -29.76
C LYS A 402 -15.12 0.26 -28.73
N LYS A 403 -16.06 -0.70 -28.69
CA LYS A 403 -17.11 -0.73 -27.64
C LYS A 403 -16.50 -1.01 -26.26
N ILE A 404 -15.62 -1.99 -26.17
CA ILE A 404 -14.95 -2.40 -24.91
C ILE A 404 -14.08 -1.26 -24.36
N ILE A 405 -13.33 -0.57 -25.23
CA ILE A 405 -12.40 0.50 -24.84
C ILE A 405 -13.12 1.77 -24.40
N ASN A 406 -14.30 2.04 -24.95
CA ASN A 406 -15.08 3.23 -24.59
C ASN A 406 -15.86 3.09 -23.28
N LEU A 407 -15.80 1.94 -22.61
CA LEU A 407 -16.42 1.74 -21.31
C LEU A 407 -15.79 2.66 -20.26
N LYS A 408 -16.64 3.39 -19.52
CA LYS A 408 -16.21 4.30 -18.45
C LYS A 408 -16.42 3.66 -17.07
N ASN A 409 -15.80 4.25 -16.05
CA ASN A 409 -15.95 3.88 -14.63
C ASN A 409 -15.55 2.42 -14.30
N GLN A 410 -14.50 1.93 -14.95
CA GLN A 410 -13.97 0.59 -14.75
C GLN A 410 -12.95 0.58 -13.60
N LYS A 411 -12.98 -0.46 -12.77
CA LYS A 411 -12.00 -0.66 -11.67
C LYS A 411 -10.67 -1.24 -12.17
N ILE A 412 -10.71 -2.02 -13.24
CA ILE A 412 -9.53 -2.61 -13.87
C ILE A 412 -9.58 -2.28 -15.36
N ASN A 413 -8.53 -1.64 -15.84
CA ASN A 413 -8.35 -1.35 -17.26
C ASN A 413 -7.34 -2.37 -17.83
N PRO A 414 -7.79 -3.36 -18.61
CA PRO A 414 -6.91 -4.39 -19.13
C PRO A 414 -6.01 -3.82 -20.24
N VAL A 415 -4.77 -3.45 -19.93
CA VAL A 415 -3.85 -2.82 -20.92
C VAL A 415 -3.77 -3.61 -22.23
N LYS A 416 -3.77 -4.95 -22.17
CA LYS A 416 -3.73 -5.82 -23.35
C LYS A 416 -4.83 -5.53 -24.38
N ILE A 417 -6.05 -5.15 -23.96
CA ILE A 417 -7.15 -4.88 -24.91
C ILE A 417 -6.91 -3.59 -25.69
N PHE A 418 -6.28 -2.59 -25.07
CA PHE A 418 -5.91 -1.33 -25.73
C PHE A 418 -4.77 -1.54 -26.73
N LEU A 419 -3.77 -2.35 -26.36
CA LEU A 419 -2.67 -2.71 -27.25
C LEU A 419 -3.16 -3.55 -28.44
N GLU A 420 -4.10 -4.46 -28.22
CA GLU A 420 -4.76 -5.21 -29.30
C GLU A 420 -5.53 -4.27 -30.24
N TYR A 421 -6.27 -3.30 -29.72
CA TYR A 421 -6.96 -2.31 -30.57
C TYR A 421 -5.98 -1.44 -31.35
N ALA A 422 -4.88 -1.00 -30.73
CA ALA A 422 -3.82 -0.27 -31.41
C ALA A 422 -3.22 -1.11 -32.56
N TYR A 423 -3.06 -2.42 -32.37
CA TYR A 423 -2.62 -3.36 -33.39
C TYR A 423 -3.63 -3.50 -34.54
N ILE A 424 -4.92 -3.67 -34.25
CA ILE A 424 -5.96 -3.75 -35.29
C ILE A 424 -6.04 -2.44 -36.10
N LEU A 425 -5.89 -1.28 -35.45
CA LEU A 425 -5.82 0.01 -36.14
C LEU A 425 -4.60 0.11 -37.07
N PHE A 426 -3.44 -0.37 -36.62
CA PHE A 426 -2.23 -0.43 -37.43
C PHE A 426 -2.43 -1.26 -38.70
N GLU A 427 -3.02 -2.45 -38.56
CA GLU A 427 -3.33 -3.35 -39.67
C GLU A 427 -4.36 -2.77 -40.66
N LEU A 428 -5.19 -1.82 -40.21
CA LEU A 428 -6.15 -1.09 -41.04
C LEU A 428 -5.57 0.23 -41.61
N ASN A 429 -4.27 0.48 -41.44
CA ASN A 429 -3.56 1.70 -41.84
C ASN A 429 -4.02 2.99 -41.12
N GLU A 430 -4.70 2.86 -39.98
CA GLU A 430 -5.14 4.01 -39.16
C GLU A 430 -4.05 4.42 -38.16
N TYR A 431 -2.91 4.84 -38.72
CA TYR A 431 -1.67 5.02 -37.99
C TYR A 431 -1.74 6.09 -36.89
N PHE A 432 -2.41 7.22 -37.12
CA PHE A 432 -2.52 8.29 -36.12
C PHE A 432 -3.31 7.85 -34.87
N GLU A 433 -4.41 7.13 -35.05
CA GLU A 433 -5.21 6.62 -33.93
C GLU A 433 -4.43 5.52 -33.20
N SER A 434 -3.73 4.65 -33.92
CA SER A 434 -2.86 3.61 -33.35
C SER A 434 -1.75 4.20 -32.47
N ILE A 435 -1.06 5.25 -32.93
CA ILE A 435 -0.03 5.98 -32.15
C ILE A 435 -0.59 6.42 -30.80
N LYS A 436 -1.80 6.99 -30.77
CA LYS A 436 -2.39 7.53 -29.54
C LYS A 436 -2.43 6.48 -28.42
N TYR A 437 -2.89 5.26 -28.74
CA TYR A 437 -2.97 4.18 -27.76
C TYR A 437 -1.60 3.62 -27.38
N TYR A 438 -0.69 3.47 -28.36
CA TYR A 438 0.68 3.05 -28.05
C TYR A 438 1.45 4.08 -27.21
N GLU A 439 1.24 5.38 -27.42
CA GLU A 439 1.82 6.45 -26.59
C GLU A 439 1.19 6.48 -25.19
N GLU A 440 -0.14 6.33 -25.09
CA GLU A 440 -0.85 6.32 -23.80
C GLU A 440 -0.43 5.15 -22.91
N TYR A 441 -0.22 3.97 -23.51
CA TYR A 441 0.21 2.74 -22.81
C TYR A 441 1.68 2.43 -23.06
N PHE A 442 2.50 3.44 -23.40
CA PHE A 442 3.89 3.27 -23.77
C PHE A 442 4.72 2.51 -22.72
N GLU A 443 4.38 2.70 -21.45
CA GLU A 443 5.05 2.03 -20.31
C GLU A 443 4.88 0.51 -20.28
N TYR A 444 3.90 -0.03 -21.00
CA TYR A 444 3.56 -1.46 -21.01
C TYR A 444 3.96 -2.18 -22.31
N LEU A 445 4.60 -1.48 -23.26
CA LEU A 445 4.92 -2.05 -24.56
C LEU A 445 6.03 -3.09 -24.47
N SER A 446 5.77 -4.25 -25.05
CA SER A 446 6.76 -5.27 -25.38
C SER A 446 7.71 -4.80 -26.48
N LYS A 447 8.83 -5.51 -26.66
CA LYS A 447 9.80 -5.22 -27.73
C LYS A 447 9.15 -5.26 -29.12
N GLU A 448 8.22 -6.17 -29.34
CA GLU A 448 7.46 -6.27 -30.60
C GLU A 448 6.55 -5.06 -30.82
N GLU A 449 5.87 -4.59 -29.78
CA GLU A 449 4.99 -3.43 -29.86
C GLU A 449 5.79 -2.13 -30.06
N LEU A 450 6.99 -2.04 -29.47
CA LEU A 450 7.93 -0.93 -29.71
C LEU A 450 8.43 -0.91 -31.15
N LEU A 451 8.74 -2.09 -31.74
CA LEU A 451 9.10 -2.21 -33.15
C LEU A 451 7.96 -1.75 -34.05
N ARG A 452 6.71 -2.15 -33.75
CA ARG A 452 5.53 -1.67 -34.46
C ARG A 452 5.37 -0.16 -34.36
N LEU A 453 5.50 0.42 -33.15
CA LEU A 453 5.41 1.87 -32.97
C LEU A 453 6.50 2.62 -33.76
N TYR A 454 7.72 2.09 -33.81
CA TYR A 454 8.79 2.61 -34.65
C TYR A 454 8.44 2.60 -36.14
N GLU A 455 7.89 1.49 -36.65
CA GLU A 455 7.43 1.41 -38.04
C GLU A 455 6.31 2.41 -38.34
N ILE A 456 5.36 2.56 -37.42
CA ILE A 456 4.28 3.53 -37.53
C ILE A 456 4.83 4.96 -37.63
N TYR A 457 5.80 5.33 -36.79
CA TYR A 457 6.41 6.66 -36.86
C TYR A 457 7.16 6.91 -38.17
N LYS A 458 7.81 5.90 -38.74
CA LYS A 458 8.39 6.00 -40.08
C LYS A 458 7.32 6.25 -41.14
N LYS A 459 6.23 5.48 -41.12
CA LYS A 459 5.12 5.63 -42.10
C LYS A 459 4.43 6.99 -42.01
N VAL A 460 4.45 7.63 -40.85
CA VAL A 460 3.84 8.96 -40.61
C VAL A 460 4.89 10.10 -40.68
N ASN A 461 6.10 9.84 -41.19
CA ASN A 461 7.20 10.81 -41.30
C ASN A 461 7.63 11.50 -39.98
N LYS A 462 7.39 10.87 -38.82
CA LYS A 462 7.88 11.33 -37.51
C LYS A 462 9.26 10.73 -37.20
N LEU A 463 10.25 11.06 -38.03
CA LEU A 463 11.58 10.42 -37.99
C LEU A 463 12.33 10.65 -36.68
N ASP A 464 12.16 11.80 -36.02
CA ASP A 464 12.84 12.09 -34.75
C ASP A 464 12.36 11.15 -33.63
N LYS A 465 11.04 10.95 -33.51
CA LYS A 465 10.46 9.99 -32.57
C LYS A 465 10.83 8.54 -32.92
N ALA A 466 10.93 8.21 -34.20
CA ALA A 466 11.37 6.89 -34.63
C ALA A 466 12.83 6.63 -34.22
N LYS A 467 13.72 7.61 -34.39
CA LYS A 467 15.12 7.52 -33.91
C LYS A 467 15.17 7.36 -32.40
N GLU A 468 14.41 8.15 -31.66
CA GLU A 468 14.33 8.05 -30.20
C GLU A 468 13.92 6.66 -29.72
N ILE A 469 12.88 6.05 -30.33
CA ILE A 469 12.47 4.68 -30.00
C ILE A 469 13.56 3.67 -30.32
N LYS A 470 14.18 3.80 -31.49
CA LYS A 470 15.22 2.87 -31.94
C LYS A 470 16.43 2.88 -31.01
N GLU A 471 16.90 4.09 -30.66
CA GLU A 471 18.13 4.30 -29.89
C GLU A 471 17.97 3.99 -28.40
N HIS A 472 16.80 4.24 -27.81
CA HIS A 472 16.62 4.11 -26.36
C HIS A 472 15.82 2.88 -25.93
N PHE A 473 15.01 2.29 -26.82
CA PHE A 473 14.04 1.28 -26.43
C PHE A 473 14.17 -0.06 -27.17
N ILE A 474 14.69 -0.06 -28.40
CA ILE A 474 14.82 -1.28 -29.24
C ILE A 474 16.24 -1.86 -29.21
N LEU A 475 17.25 -1.01 -29.46
CA LEU A 475 18.67 -1.30 -29.27
C LEU A 475 18.99 -1.30 -27.76
#